data_AF-A0A8T5M3U8-F1
#
_entry.id   AF-A0A8T5M3U8-F1
#
_cell.length_a   1.000
_cell.length_b   1.000
_cell.length_c   1.000
_cell.angle_alpha   90.00
_cell.angle_beta   90.00
_cell.angle_gamma   90.00
#
_symmetry.space_group_name_H-M   'P 1'
#
loop_
_entity.id
_entity.type
_entity.pdbx_description
1 polymer ?
#
loop_
_entity_poly.entity_id
_entity_poly.type
_entity_poly.pdbx_seq_one_letter_code
_entity_poly.pdbx_strand_id
1 'polypeptide(L)'
;MAEQIIKAIHGDCRADQVFWTQNGVLVHNIYELIHAVEHMDEFTFRYHVNEDNNKNDFADWIRDVFADEELAMKLEGLNDKKKYLEILKQWVE
;
A
#
# COMPACT_ATOMS: atom_id res chain seq x y z
N MET A 1 3.13 5.96 28.35
CA MET A 1 3.95 6.18 27.13
C MET A 1 3.49 5.36 25.92
N ALA A 2 2.28 4.74 25.93
CA ALA A 2 1.78 3.94 24.80
C ALA A 2 0.61 4.62 24.03
N GLU A 3 0.13 5.77 24.50
CA GLU A 3 -1.11 6.38 23.98
C GLU A 3 -0.89 7.43 22.88
N GLN A 4 0.35 7.72 22.49
CA GLN A 4 0.62 8.58 21.32
C GLN A 4 0.86 7.82 20.01
N ILE A 5 0.99 6.49 20.05
CA ILE A 5 1.35 5.69 18.87
C ILE A 5 0.11 5.29 18.05
N ILE A 6 -1.07 5.20 18.68
CA ILE A 6 -2.29 4.65 18.05
C ILE A 6 -3.12 5.73 17.33
N LYS A 7 -2.64 6.97 17.19
CA LYS A 7 -3.40 8.06 16.51
C LYS A 7 -2.80 8.56 15.19
N ALA A 8 -1.76 7.88 14.69
CA ALA A 8 -1.15 8.15 13.40
C ALA A 8 -1.45 7.02 12.39
N ILE A 9 -2.60 6.35 12.52
CA ILE A 9 -2.81 5.05 11.86
C ILE A 9 -2.82 5.19 10.32
N HIS A 10 -3.29 6.29 9.72
CA HIS A 10 -3.12 6.57 8.28
C HIS A 10 -3.09 8.08 7.96
N GLY A 11 -2.01 8.78 8.32
CA GLY A 11 -1.76 10.15 7.86
C GLY A 11 -1.03 10.18 6.51
N ASP A 12 -1.01 11.34 5.84
CA ASP A 12 -0.18 11.55 4.65
C ASP A 12 1.30 11.36 5.01
N CYS A 13 2.02 10.63 4.17
CA CYS A 13 3.48 10.61 4.21
C CYS A 13 4.05 11.96 3.79
N ARG A 14 5.36 12.14 3.99
CA ARG A 14 6.04 13.34 3.52
C ARG A 14 6.03 13.40 1.99
N ALA A 15 6.02 14.61 1.44
CA ALA A 15 6.00 14.83 -0.01
C ALA A 15 7.16 14.15 -0.76
N ASP A 16 8.30 13.91 -0.11
CA ASP A 16 9.46 13.21 -0.65
C ASP A 16 9.39 11.67 -0.54
N GLN A 17 8.35 11.14 0.07
CA GLN A 17 8.13 9.70 0.32
C GLN A 17 6.84 9.18 -0.33
N VAL A 18 6.15 9.99 -1.12
CA VAL A 18 4.93 9.60 -1.83
C VAL A 18 5.20 8.48 -2.80
N PHE A 19 4.21 7.60 -2.99
CA PHE A 19 4.30 6.57 -4.00
C PHE A 19 3.88 7.13 -5.36
N TRP A 20 4.75 6.96 -6.35
CA TRP A 20 4.52 7.39 -7.72
C TRP A 20 4.06 6.20 -8.55
N THR A 21 2.79 6.18 -8.92
CA THR A 21 2.28 5.14 -9.82
C THR A 21 2.74 5.41 -11.26
N GLN A 22 2.82 4.38 -12.10
CA GLN A 22 3.18 4.53 -13.51
C GLN A 22 2.26 5.48 -14.31
N ASN A 23 1.00 5.62 -13.90
CA ASN A 23 0.04 6.51 -14.55
C ASN A 23 0.05 7.95 -14.01
N GLY A 24 1.04 8.31 -13.18
CA GLY A 24 1.24 9.67 -12.67
C GLY A 24 0.34 10.06 -11.49
N VAL A 25 -0.29 9.09 -10.84
CA VAL A 25 -1.03 9.31 -9.60
C VAL A 25 -0.05 9.29 -8.44
N LEU A 26 -0.16 10.29 -7.57
CA LEU A 26 0.58 10.35 -6.31
C LEU A 26 -0.28 9.75 -5.22
N VAL A 27 0.32 8.86 -4.44
CA VAL A 27 -0.33 8.19 -3.32
C VAL A 27 0.43 8.55 -2.05
N HIS A 28 -0.25 9.22 -1.13
CA HIS A 28 0.33 9.78 0.08
C HIS A 28 0.06 8.93 1.31
N ASN A 29 -1.01 8.13 1.30
CA ASN A 29 -1.42 7.33 2.45
C ASN A 29 -2.14 6.04 1.99
N ILE A 30 -2.52 5.19 2.95
CA ILE A 30 -3.15 3.90 2.66
C ILE A 30 -4.57 4.05 2.09
N TYR A 31 -5.33 5.09 2.46
CA TYR A 31 -6.65 5.35 1.86
C TYR A 31 -6.54 5.71 0.37
N GLU A 32 -5.56 6.53 0.02
CA GLU A 32 -5.26 6.85 -1.38
C GLU A 32 -4.73 5.63 -2.13
N LEU A 33 -3.97 4.75 -1.47
CA LEU A 33 -3.54 3.48 -2.06
C LEU A 33 -4.74 2.59 -2.36
N ILE A 34 -5.69 2.45 -1.44
CA ILE A 34 -6.95 1.71 -1.67
C ILE A 34 -7.66 2.27 -2.90
N HIS A 35 -7.85 3.59 -2.96
CA HIS A 35 -8.51 4.23 -4.08
C HIS A 35 -7.74 4.00 -5.39
N ALA A 36 -6.42 4.12 -5.38
CA ALA A 36 -5.57 3.88 -6.54
C ALA A 36 -5.67 2.43 -7.02
N VAL A 37 -5.59 1.44 -6.12
CA VAL A 37 -5.66 0.01 -6.47
C VAL A 37 -7.06 -0.38 -6.97
N GLU A 38 -8.12 0.23 -6.41
CA GLU A 38 -9.50 0.01 -6.82
C GLU A 38 -9.73 0.47 -8.27
N HIS A 39 -9.18 1.62 -8.64
CA HIS A 39 -9.39 2.26 -9.95
C HIS A 39 -8.33 1.91 -11.00
N MET A 40 -7.15 1.41 -10.61
CA MET A 40 -6.14 0.98 -11.58
C MET A 40 -6.56 -0.31 -12.28
N ASP A 41 -6.17 -0.44 -13.53
CA ASP A 41 -6.38 -1.65 -14.30
C ASP A 41 -5.46 -2.80 -13.83
N GLU A 42 -5.80 -4.03 -14.21
CA GLU A 42 -5.08 -5.23 -13.82
C GLU A 42 -3.61 -5.24 -14.31
N PHE A 43 -3.34 -4.65 -15.48
CA PHE A 43 -1.98 -4.62 -16.02
C PHE A 43 -1.08 -3.68 -15.21
N THR A 44 -1.58 -2.49 -14.85
CA THR A 44 -0.87 -1.55 -13.97
C THR A 44 -0.64 -2.14 -12.58
N PHE A 45 -1.65 -2.84 -12.02
CA PHE A 45 -1.50 -3.52 -10.73
C PHE A 45 -0.38 -4.56 -10.77
N ARG A 46 -0.36 -5.42 -11.80
CA ARG A 46 0.66 -6.48 -11.97
C ARG A 46 2.07 -5.94 -12.22
N TYR A 47 2.20 -4.71 -12.69
CA TYR A 47 3.51 -4.07 -12.83
C TYR A 47 4.18 -3.80 -11.47
N HIS A 48 3.36 -3.45 -10.48
CA HIS A 48 3.80 -3.17 -9.11
C HIS A 48 3.82 -4.43 -8.23
N VAL A 49 2.91 -5.36 -8.50
CA VAL A 49 2.72 -6.60 -7.74
C VAL A 49 2.87 -7.79 -8.68
N ASN A 50 4.05 -8.42 -8.70
CA ASN A 50 4.35 -9.54 -9.58
C ASN A 50 4.90 -10.75 -8.81
N GLU A 51 4.28 -11.90 -9.02
CA GLU A 51 4.69 -13.19 -8.46
C GLU A 51 6.01 -13.69 -9.07
N ASP A 52 6.26 -13.46 -10.37
CA ASP A 52 7.43 -14.00 -11.08
C ASP A 52 8.77 -13.58 -10.46
N ASN A 53 8.82 -12.36 -9.89
CA ASN A 53 10.00 -11.80 -9.24
C ASN A 53 9.78 -11.54 -7.74
N ASN A 54 8.68 -12.07 -7.17
CA ASN A 54 8.26 -11.81 -5.79
C ASN A 54 8.31 -10.32 -5.41
N LYS A 55 7.84 -9.48 -6.33
CA LYS A 55 7.93 -8.02 -6.26
C LYS A 55 6.59 -7.46 -5.77
N ASN A 56 6.61 -6.60 -4.76
CA ASN A 56 5.43 -5.88 -4.30
C ASN A 56 5.81 -4.47 -3.86
N ASP A 57 5.87 -3.57 -4.85
CA ASP A 57 6.30 -2.17 -4.64
C ASP A 57 5.47 -1.47 -3.56
N PHE A 58 4.18 -1.80 -3.46
CA PHE A 58 3.29 -1.21 -2.45
C PHE A 58 3.62 -1.70 -1.05
N ALA A 59 3.88 -3.00 -0.87
CA ALA A 59 4.28 -3.54 0.44
C ALA A 59 5.63 -2.98 0.89
N ASP A 60 6.59 -2.87 -0.03
CA ASP A 60 7.88 -2.24 0.24
C ASP A 60 7.70 -0.79 0.70
N TRP A 61 6.86 -0.03 -0.01
CA TRP A 61 6.52 1.35 0.37
C TRP A 61 5.86 1.46 1.74
N ILE A 62 4.90 0.58 2.03
CA ILE A 62 4.20 0.53 3.33
C ILE A 62 5.20 0.30 4.46
N ARG A 63 6.09 -0.69 4.30
CA ARG A 63 7.13 -1.00 5.28
C ARG A 63 8.11 0.15 5.46
N ASP A 64 8.62 0.72 4.37
CA ASP A 64 9.73 1.67 4.44
C ASP A 64 9.27 3.08 4.85
N VAL A 65 8.04 3.48 4.49
CA VAL A 65 7.52 4.84 4.75
C VAL A 65 6.68 4.91 6.02
N PHE A 66 5.87 3.89 6.31
CA PHE A 66 4.99 3.87 7.48
C PHE A 66 5.49 2.96 8.60
N ALA A 67 6.58 2.21 8.39
CA ALA A 67 7.09 1.22 9.33
C ALA A 67 6.05 0.15 9.73
N ASP A 68 5.05 -0.09 8.85
CA ASP A 68 3.98 -1.05 9.09
C ASP A 68 4.36 -2.41 8.49
N GLU A 69 5.22 -3.13 9.23
CA GLU A 69 5.72 -4.45 8.83
C GLU A 69 4.60 -5.48 8.75
N GLU A 70 3.58 -5.40 9.63
CA GLU A 70 2.50 -6.38 9.65
C GLU A 70 1.63 -6.29 8.40
N LEU A 71 1.24 -5.07 8.00
CA LEU A 71 0.51 -4.87 6.75
C LEU A 71 1.35 -5.29 5.55
N ALA A 72 2.60 -4.86 5.48
CA ALA A 72 3.49 -5.20 4.37
C ALA A 72 3.62 -6.72 4.20
N MET A 73 3.88 -7.45 5.28
CA MET A 73 3.99 -8.92 5.25
C MET A 73 2.70 -9.61 4.79
N LYS A 74 1.52 -9.09 5.17
CA LYS A 74 0.23 -9.64 4.70
C LYS A 74 0.05 -9.48 3.20
N LEU A 75 0.66 -8.43 2.61
CA LEU A 75 0.56 -8.11 1.19
C LEU A 75 1.64 -8.80 0.34
N GLU A 76 2.83 -9.08 0.88
CA GLU A 76 4.03 -9.58 0.16
C GLU A 76 3.89 -10.92 -0.59
N GLY A 77 2.74 -11.59 -0.53
CA GLY A 77 2.44 -12.80 -1.31
C GLY A 77 1.11 -12.75 -2.06
N LEU A 78 0.49 -11.58 -2.14
CA LEU A 78 -0.82 -11.40 -2.76
C LEU A 78 -0.70 -10.77 -4.13
N ASN A 79 -1.13 -11.52 -5.15
CA ASN A 79 -1.23 -11.07 -6.54
C ASN A 79 -2.68 -10.92 -7.01
N ASP A 80 -3.66 -11.28 -6.17
CA ASP A 80 -5.09 -11.07 -6.45
C ASP A 80 -5.50 -9.66 -5.98
N LYS A 81 -5.82 -8.79 -6.93
CA LYS A 81 -6.18 -7.39 -6.67
C LYS A 81 -7.39 -7.24 -5.72
N LYS A 82 -8.38 -8.13 -5.80
CA LYS A 82 -9.58 -8.04 -4.93
C LYS A 82 -9.23 -8.39 -3.50
N LYS A 83 -8.48 -9.47 -3.30
CA LYS A 83 -8.01 -9.87 -1.97
C LYS A 83 -7.05 -8.84 -1.39
N TYR A 84 -6.21 -8.24 -2.22
CA TYR A 84 -5.33 -7.14 -1.85
C TYR A 84 -6.14 -5.96 -1.26
N LEU A 85 -7.19 -5.54 -1.98
CA LEU A 85 -8.08 -4.47 -1.53
C LEU A 85 -8.84 -4.83 -0.26
N GLU A 86 -9.30 -6.07 -0.11
CA GLU A 86 -9.98 -6.53 1.09
C GLU A 86 -9.10 -6.36 2.32
N ILE A 87 -7.83 -6.79 2.25
CA ILE A 87 -6.90 -6.66 3.37
C ILE A 87 -6.59 -5.21 3.68
N LEU A 88 -6.34 -4.38 2.66
CA LEU A 88 -6.12 -2.95 2.87
C LEU A 88 -7.32 -2.28 3.56
N LYS A 89 -8.54 -2.59 3.10
CA LYS A 89 -9.78 -2.04 3.68
C LYS A 89 -9.99 -2.51 5.12
N GLN A 90 -9.75 -3.80 5.42
CA GLN A 90 -9.84 -4.32 6.78
C GLN A 90 -8.77 -3.75 7.72
N TRP A 91 -7.63 -3.32 7.19
CA TRP A 91 -6.55 -2.75 8.00
C TRP A 91 -6.83 -1.32 8.46
N VAL A 92 -7.58 -0.57 7.65
CA VAL A 92 -7.88 0.85 7.91
C VAL A 92 -9.20 1.07 8.69
N GLU A 93 -9.99 0.00 8.89
CA GLU A 93 -11.25 -0.03 9.67
C GLU A 93 -11.00 -0.20 11.18
#